data_AF-A0A7U2FGH5-F1
#
_entry.id   AF-A0A7U2FGH5-F1
#
_cell.length_a   1.000
_cell.length_b   1.000
_cell.length_c   1.000
_cell.angle_alpha   90.00
_cell.angle_beta   90.00
_cell.angle_gamma   90.00
#
_symmetry.space_group_name_H-M   'P 1'
#
loop_
_entity.id
_entity.type
_entity.pdbx_description
1 polymer ?
#
loop_
_entity_poly.entity_id
_entity_poly.type
_entity_poly.pdbx_seq_one_letter_code
_entity_poly.pdbx_strand_id
1 'polypeptide(L)'
;MRNLPRGAYHPTQESLPDHPFLHLDLNSIDDALVSTYQYPSEILQLAPDNAQCAELTQRCHEHINKYETTAMVFALIGQTGIGKSTIINALLSSSAGGSIAQTDPGSKACTSTAVYYKYITATDNEGSAYKTCVNFLSGDELRGMLKLLKEEYLAVHSPGEPIDDDPADQEIDATMAAHAENVFKMIWEGRRSNRNSGTEIS
;
A
#
# COMPACT_ATOMS: atom_id res chain seq x y z
N MET A 1 -21.26 16.09 15.87
CA MET A 1 -20.21 15.65 16.83
C MET A 1 -20.87 14.70 17.83
N ARG A 2 -20.52 13.40 17.81
CA ARG A 2 -20.98 12.46 18.86
C ARG A 2 -20.03 12.60 20.05
N ASN A 3 -20.56 12.98 21.20
CA ASN A 3 -19.79 13.04 22.45
C ASN A 3 -19.32 11.64 22.80
N LEU A 4 -18.00 11.43 22.85
CA LEU A 4 -17.41 10.22 23.38
C LEU A 4 -17.73 10.10 24.88
N PRO A 5 -17.91 8.88 25.41
CA PRO A 5 -18.19 8.68 26.82
C PRO A 5 -17.06 9.26 27.68
N ARG A 6 -17.41 9.91 28.80
CA ARG A 6 -16.46 10.47 29.75
C ARG A 6 -15.50 9.36 30.22
N GLY A 7 -14.21 9.51 29.92
CA GLY A 7 -13.17 8.52 30.24
C GLY A 7 -12.67 7.69 29.06
N ALA A 8 -13.18 7.89 27.85
CA ALA A 8 -12.60 7.30 26.65
C ALA A 8 -11.18 7.87 26.41
N TYR A 9 -10.21 6.97 26.21
CA TYR A 9 -8.86 7.32 25.82
C TYR A 9 -8.87 8.17 24.55
N HIS A 10 -8.29 9.36 24.62
CA HIS A 10 -8.10 10.23 23.47
C HIS A 10 -6.60 10.26 23.13
N PRO A 11 -6.17 9.71 21.98
CA PRO A 11 -4.76 9.72 21.57
C PRO A 11 -4.16 11.13 21.50
N THR A 12 -4.99 12.13 21.22
CA THR A 12 -4.59 13.54 21.16
C THR A 12 -4.32 14.17 22.54
N GLN A 13 -4.60 13.45 23.63
CA GLN A 13 -4.30 13.87 25.01
C GLN A 13 -3.00 13.24 25.54
N GLU A 14 -2.39 12.34 24.78
CA GLU A 14 -1.10 11.74 25.14
C GLU A 14 0.01 12.76 24.93
N SER A 15 0.87 12.94 25.95
CA SER A 15 2.07 13.74 25.79
C SER A 15 3.03 13.02 24.85
N LEU A 16 3.45 13.69 23.79
CA LEU A 16 4.49 13.17 22.90
C LEU A 16 5.76 12.82 23.71
N PRO A 17 6.46 11.72 23.37
CA PRO A 17 7.75 11.41 23.96
C PRO A 17 8.71 12.60 23.83
N ASP A 18 9.53 12.84 24.85
CA ASP A 18 10.55 13.88 24.76
C ASP A 18 11.72 13.39 23.91
N HIS A 19 11.56 13.49 22.60
CA HIS A 19 12.53 13.04 21.61
C HIS A 19 12.85 14.18 20.63
N PRO A 20 14.13 14.49 20.36
CA PRO A 20 14.54 15.59 19.50
C PRO A 20 13.87 15.60 18.12
N PHE A 21 13.62 14.42 17.56
CA PHE A 21 12.93 14.25 16.27
C PHE A 21 11.50 14.84 16.26
N LEU A 22 10.80 14.81 17.40
CA LEU A 22 9.43 15.32 17.53
C LEU A 22 9.39 16.84 17.73
N HIS A 23 10.55 17.46 17.98
CA HIS A 23 10.72 18.90 18.13
C HIS A 23 11.33 19.56 16.88
N LEU A 24 11.53 18.81 15.81
CA LEU A 24 12.00 19.36 14.54
C LEU A 24 10.90 20.22 13.94
N ASP A 25 11.24 21.49 13.67
CA ASP A 25 10.39 22.36 12.86
C ASP A 25 10.60 22.02 11.38
N LEU A 26 9.86 21.00 10.94
CA LEU A 26 9.91 20.50 9.57
C LEU A 26 9.63 21.61 8.55
N ASN A 27 8.75 22.56 8.86
CA ASN A 27 8.46 23.68 7.97
C ASN A 27 9.68 24.59 7.81
N SER A 28 10.37 24.91 8.90
CA SER A 28 11.60 25.71 8.82
C SER A 28 12.72 25.00 8.05
N ILE A 29 12.79 23.67 8.15
CA ILE A 29 13.77 22.86 7.43
C ILE A 29 13.44 22.86 5.94
N ASP A 30 12.17 22.68 5.59
CA ASP A 30 11.69 22.73 4.21
C ASP A 30 11.91 24.13 3.60
N ASP A 31 11.59 25.21 4.33
CA ASP A 31 11.83 26.59 3.89
C ASP A 31 13.33 26.87 3.69
N ALA A 32 14.19 26.34 4.56
CA ALA A 32 15.65 26.45 4.41
C ALA A 32 16.18 25.69 3.19
N LEU A 33 15.62 24.51 2.90
CA LEU A 33 15.96 23.73 1.71
C LEU A 33 15.51 24.44 0.42
N VAL A 34 14.29 24.97 0.39
CA VAL A 34 13.73 25.70 -0.76
C VAL A 34 14.52 27.00 -1.02
N SER A 35 14.83 27.76 0.02
CA SER A 35 15.62 29.01 -0.12
C SER A 35 17.04 28.73 -0.63
N THR A 36 17.67 27.65 -0.20
CA THR A 36 18.99 27.21 -0.69
C THR A 36 18.97 26.95 -2.21
N TYR A 37 17.85 26.49 -2.77
CA TYR A 37 17.68 26.29 -4.21
C TYR A 37 17.36 27.60 -4.97
N GLN A 38 16.59 28.50 -4.37
CA GLN A 38 16.18 29.75 -5.02
C GLN A 38 17.38 30.64 -5.35
N TYR A 39 18.36 30.77 -4.44
CA TYR A 39 19.50 31.65 -4.63
C TYR A 39 20.34 31.38 -5.90
N PRO A 40 20.83 30.14 -6.17
CA PRO A 40 21.54 29.84 -7.41
C PRO A 40 20.68 30.08 -8.66
N SER A 41 19.37 29.79 -8.58
CA SER A 41 18.46 29.92 -9.71
C SER A 41 18.24 31.38 -10.13
N GLU A 42 18.12 32.30 -9.16
CA GLU A 42 17.97 33.73 -9.40
C GLU A 42 19.25 34.32 -10.00
N ILE A 43 20.42 33.88 -9.53
CA ILE A 43 21.70 34.30 -10.09
C ILE A 43 21.85 33.80 -11.53
N LEU A 44 21.38 32.58 -11.84
CA LEU A 44 21.40 32.05 -13.20
C LEU A 44 20.51 32.84 -14.16
N GLN A 45 19.38 33.37 -13.69
CA GLN A 45 18.50 34.24 -14.50
C GLN A 45 19.18 35.57 -14.86
N LEU A 46 20.00 36.09 -13.95
CA LEU A 46 20.74 37.34 -14.15
C LEU A 46 22.07 37.13 -14.89
N ALA A 47 22.68 35.95 -14.78
CA ALA A 47 23.94 35.58 -15.40
C ALA A 47 23.89 34.12 -15.92
N PRO A 48 23.30 33.89 -17.11
CA PRO A 48 23.08 32.56 -17.66
C PRO A 48 24.36 31.75 -17.89
N ASP A 49 25.47 32.46 -18.15
CA ASP A 49 26.78 31.86 -18.45
C ASP A 49 27.58 31.49 -17.20
N ASN A 50 27.01 31.65 -16.00
CA ASN A 50 27.68 31.31 -14.75
C ASN A 50 27.68 29.78 -14.53
N ALA A 51 28.73 29.13 -15.01
CA ALA A 51 28.91 27.68 -14.92
C ALA A 51 28.82 27.12 -13.49
N GLN A 52 29.31 27.87 -12.48
CA GLN A 52 29.24 27.44 -11.08
C GLN A 52 27.81 27.43 -10.56
N CYS A 53 27.03 28.47 -10.88
CA CYS A 53 25.62 28.53 -10.50
C CYS A 53 24.78 27.49 -11.25
N ALA A 54 25.14 27.17 -12.50
CA ALA A 54 24.48 26.12 -13.27
C ALA A 54 24.69 24.74 -12.62
N GLU A 55 25.94 24.43 -12.25
CA GLU A 55 26.29 23.20 -11.54
C GLU A 55 25.59 23.11 -10.16
N LEU A 56 25.61 24.18 -9.38
CA LEU A 56 24.92 24.25 -8.08
C LEU A 56 23.41 24.04 -8.22
N THR A 57 22.77 24.70 -9.19
CA THR A 57 21.33 24.55 -9.45
C THR A 57 20.99 23.11 -9.83
N GLN A 58 21.79 22.49 -10.70
CA GLN A 58 21.62 21.10 -11.09
C GLN A 58 21.75 20.15 -9.88
N ARG A 59 22.79 20.32 -9.06
CA ARG A 59 23.01 19.49 -7.87
C ARG A 59 21.88 19.64 -6.84
N CYS A 60 21.39 20.86 -6.62
CA CYS A 60 20.25 21.08 -5.74
C CYS A 60 18.98 20.41 -6.31
N HIS A 61 18.76 20.47 -7.63
CA HIS A 61 17.63 19.81 -8.28
C HIS A 61 17.69 18.29 -8.14
N GLU A 62 18.86 17.67 -8.35
CA GLU A 62 19.09 16.24 -8.13
C GLU A 62 18.83 15.83 -6.66
N HIS A 63 19.29 16.65 -5.70
CA HIS A 63 19.06 16.39 -4.29
C HIS A 63 17.59 16.52 -3.89
N ILE A 64 16.89 17.58 -4.31
CA ILE A 64 15.46 17.77 -4.03
C ILE A 64 14.65 16.61 -4.62
N ASN A 65 14.91 16.25 -5.88
CA ASN A 65 14.23 15.12 -6.51
C ASN A 65 14.48 13.81 -5.74
N LYS A 66 15.68 13.59 -5.21
CA LYS A 66 15.98 12.42 -4.37
C LYS A 66 15.21 12.45 -3.04
N TYR A 67 15.07 13.60 -2.40
CA TYR A 67 14.32 13.73 -1.14
C TYR A 67 12.81 13.62 -1.35
N GLU A 68 12.24 14.23 -2.40
CA GLU A 68 10.81 14.11 -2.73
C GLU A 68 10.42 12.68 -3.16
N THR A 69 11.35 11.91 -3.72
CA THR A 69 11.07 10.55 -4.21
C THR A 69 11.33 9.44 -3.19
N THR A 70 11.90 9.74 -2.01
CA THR A 70 12.12 8.72 -0.99
C THR A 70 10.83 8.48 -0.18
N ALA A 71 9.78 7.99 -0.85
CA ALA A 71 8.61 7.49 -0.17
C ALA A 71 9.01 6.27 0.68
N MET A 72 8.85 6.37 2.00
CA MET A 72 9.06 5.22 2.89
C MET A 72 7.91 4.23 2.69
N VAL A 73 8.22 3.07 2.14
CA VAL A 73 7.24 2.01 1.88
C VAL A 73 7.23 1.02 3.05
N PHE A 74 6.07 0.88 3.68
CA PHE A 74 5.84 -0.12 4.72
C PHE A 74 4.97 -1.24 4.17
N ALA A 75 5.44 -2.49 4.32
CA ALA A 75 4.66 -3.68 3.96
C ALA A 75 4.12 -4.35 5.21
N LEU A 76 2.79 -4.51 5.30
CA LEU A 76 2.13 -5.24 6.38
C LEU A 76 1.68 -6.61 5.88
N ILE A 77 2.45 -7.65 6.24
CA ILE A 77 2.25 -9.03 5.79
C ILE A 77 1.87 -9.89 7.01
N GLY A 78 0.97 -10.85 6.80
CA GLY A 78 0.59 -11.79 7.84
C GLY A 78 -0.64 -12.59 7.46
N GLN A 79 -0.93 -13.64 8.22
CA GLN A 79 -2.11 -14.48 8.00
C GLN A 79 -3.42 -13.69 8.03
N THR A 80 -4.43 -14.20 7.34
CA THR A 80 -5.78 -13.65 7.41
C THR A 80 -6.31 -13.67 8.84
N GLY A 81 -7.06 -12.64 9.24
CA GLY A 81 -7.71 -12.60 10.55
C GLY A 81 -6.83 -12.08 11.69
N ILE A 82 -5.52 -11.88 11.47
CA ILE A 82 -4.59 -11.40 12.51
C ILE A 82 -4.73 -9.90 12.84
N GLY A 83 -5.70 -9.20 12.24
CA GLY A 83 -6.00 -7.79 12.57
C GLY A 83 -5.21 -6.75 11.77
N LYS A 84 -4.65 -7.09 10.61
CA LYS A 84 -3.92 -6.14 9.74
C LYS A 84 -4.74 -4.87 9.42
N SER A 85 -5.99 -5.04 9.00
CA SER A 85 -6.90 -3.92 8.72
C SER A 85 -7.21 -3.08 9.98
N THR A 86 -7.26 -3.71 11.14
CA THR A 86 -7.44 -3.02 12.43
C THR A 86 -6.25 -2.14 12.77
N ILE A 87 -5.02 -2.64 12.56
CA ILE A 87 -3.79 -1.85 12.75
C ILE A 87 -3.76 -0.66 11.78
N ILE A 88 -4.08 -0.89 10.50
CA ILE A 88 -4.14 0.18 9.50
C ILE A 88 -5.15 1.26 9.92
N ASN A 89 -6.32 0.86 10.40
CA ASN A 89 -7.30 1.79 10.92
C ASN A 89 -6.80 2.52 12.16
N ALA A 90 -6.11 1.86 13.09
CA ALA A 90 -5.55 2.52 14.27
C ALA A 90 -4.49 3.57 13.90
N LEU A 91 -3.68 3.31 12.87
CA LEU A 91 -2.63 4.22 12.41
C LEU A 91 -3.16 5.38 11.55
N LEU A 92 -4.12 5.10 10.67
CA LEU A 92 -4.55 6.05 9.63
C LEU A 92 -5.91 6.72 9.92
N SER A 93 -6.70 6.21 10.86
CA SER A 93 -7.98 6.84 11.20
C SER A 93 -7.72 8.09 12.01
N SER A 94 -7.81 9.24 11.35
CA SER A 94 -7.94 10.52 12.04
C SER A 94 -9.30 10.57 12.76
N SER A 95 -9.41 11.49 13.72
CA SER A 95 -10.55 11.77 14.61
C SER A 95 -11.94 11.94 13.98
N ALA A 96 -12.07 11.79 12.66
CA ALA A 96 -13.33 11.85 11.90
C ALA A 96 -14.09 10.50 11.81
N GLY A 97 -13.56 9.41 12.38
CA GLY A 97 -14.35 8.19 12.67
C GLY A 97 -14.73 7.32 11.46
N GLY A 98 -13.99 7.40 10.36
CA GLY A 98 -14.16 6.52 9.19
C GLY A 98 -13.16 5.37 9.20
N SER A 99 -13.62 4.14 9.00
CA SER A 99 -12.76 2.96 8.79
C SER A 99 -12.21 3.01 7.35
N ILE A 100 -10.90 3.13 7.20
CA ILE A 100 -10.24 3.19 5.88
C ILE A 100 -10.05 1.78 5.31
N ALA A 101 -9.57 0.86 6.14
CA ALA A 101 -9.49 -0.56 5.81
C ALA A 101 -10.78 -1.26 6.27
N GLN A 102 -11.35 -2.12 5.43
CA GLN A 102 -12.53 -2.88 5.80
C GLN A 102 -12.19 -3.87 6.94
N THR A 103 -12.98 -3.82 8.00
CA THR A 103 -12.90 -4.73 9.15
C THR A 103 -14.29 -5.32 9.38
N ASP A 104 -14.53 -6.54 8.88
CA ASP A 104 -15.76 -7.26 9.20
C ASP A 104 -15.48 -8.24 10.35
N PRO A 105 -16.17 -8.11 11.51
CA PRO A 105 -15.94 -8.98 12.66
C PRO A 105 -16.37 -10.44 12.47
N GLY A 106 -16.98 -10.80 11.33
CA GLY A 106 -17.59 -12.12 11.10
C GLY A 106 -17.36 -12.72 9.72
N SER A 107 -16.45 -12.19 8.91
CA SER A 107 -16.28 -12.59 7.51
C SER A 107 -14.87 -13.16 7.25
N LYS A 108 -14.83 -14.27 6.48
CA LYS A 108 -13.62 -14.86 5.90
C LYS A 108 -12.83 -13.77 5.16
N ALA A 109 -11.51 -13.73 5.35
CA ALA A 109 -10.53 -13.04 4.49
C ALA A 109 -11.08 -11.87 3.64
N CYS A 110 -11.32 -10.71 4.23
CA CYS A 110 -11.95 -9.59 3.52
C CYS A 110 -11.04 -8.85 2.53
N THR A 111 -9.76 -9.21 2.42
CA THR A 111 -8.80 -8.54 1.54
C THR A 111 -8.03 -9.58 0.76
N SER A 112 -8.64 -10.05 -0.33
CA SER A 112 -8.03 -10.98 -1.31
C SER A 112 -7.12 -10.27 -2.32
N THR A 113 -6.90 -8.97 -2.16
CA THR A 113 -6.18 -8.12 -3.11
C THR A 113 -5.21 -7.23 -2.34
N ALA A 114 -4.02 -7.00 -2.88
CA ALA A 114 -3.08 -6.05 -2.29
C ALA A 114 -3.67 -4.64 -2.32
N VAL A 115 -3.65 -3.95 -1.18
CA VAL A 115 -4.13 -2.57 -1.05
C VAL A 115 -2.95 -1.68 -0.71
N TYR A 116 -2.77 -0.61 -1.50
CA TYR A 116 -1.71 0.37 -1.31
C TYR A 116 -2.32 1.70 -0.85
N TYR A 117 -1.90 2.18 0.32
CA TYR A 117 -2.30 3.49 0.84
C TYR A 117 -1.19 4.50 0.55
N LYS A 118 -1.54 5.59 -0.14
CA LYS A 118 -0.62 6.66 -0.48
C LYS A 118 -1.16 7.99 0.03
N TYR A 119 -0.31 8.79 0.66
CA TYR A 119 -0.62 10.19 0.92
C TYR A 119 -0.64 10.97 -0.40
N ILE A 120 -1.68 11.76 -0.62
CA ILE A 120 -1.83 12.63 -1.78
C ILE A 120 -1.79 14.09 -1.33
N THR A 121 -1.04 14.92 -2.02
CA THR A 121 -0.95 16.35 -1.74
C THR A 121 -2.13 17.09 -2.37
N ALA A 122 -2.42 18.31 -1.90
CA ALA A 122 -3.56 19.10 -2.34
C ALA A 122 -3.58 19.39 -3.86
N THR A 123 -2.44 19.32 -4.54
CA THR A 123 -2.32 19.49 -6.00
C THR A 123 -2.86 18.31 -6.80
N ASP A 124 -2.96 17.12 -6.20
CA ASP A 124 -3.49 15.91 -6.84
C ASP A 124 -5.01 15.72 -6.63
N ASN A 125 -5.64 16.59 -5.83
CA ASN A 125 -7.04 16.46 -5.41
C ASN A 125 -7.96 17.38 -6.22
N GLU A 126 -8.75 16.77 -7.10
CA GLU A 126 -9.93 17.38 -7.76
C GLU A 126 -11.12 17.51 -6.75
N GLY A 127 -10.86 18.01 -5.54
CA GLY A 127 -11.91 18.33 -4.55
C GLY A 127 -12.44 17.17 -3.70
N SER A 128 -11.94 15.93 -3.82
CA SER A 128 -12.27 14.83 -2.89
C SER A 128 -11.17 14.63 -1.84
N ALA A 129 -11.55 14.19 -0.63
CA ALA A 129 -10.58 13.86 0.43
C ALA A 129 -9.84 12.52 0.18
N TYR A 130 -10.38 11.69 -0.71
CA TYR A 130 -9.84 10.37 -1.05
C TYR A 130 -9.94 10.12 -2.56
N LYS A 131 -8.94 9.43 -3.11
CA LYS A 131 -8.91 8.91 -4.48
C LYS A 131 -8.66 7.41 -4.44
N THR A 132 -9.49 6.64 -5.13
CA THR A 132 -9.36 5.18 -5.21
C THR A 132 -9.03 4.78 -6.65
N CYS A 133 -7.99 3.99 -6.82
CA CYS A 133 -7.60 3.41 -8.11
C CYS A 133 -7.59 1.88 -7.98
N VAL A 134 -8.19 1.19 -8.96
CA VAL A 134 -8.20 -0.27 -9.01
C VAL A 134 -7.43 -0.70 -10.25
N ASN A 135 -6.30 -1.38 -10.04
CA ASN A 135 -5.51 -1.95 -11.12
C ASN A 135 -5.88 -3.43 -11.27
N PHE A 136 -6.43 -3.78 -12.43
CA PHE A 136 -6.70 -5.17 -12.77
C PHE A 136 -5.47 -5.80 -13.41
N LEU A 137 -5.26 -7.09 -13.14
CA LEU A 137 -4.25 -7.87 -13.84
C LEU A 137 -4.57 -7.91 -15.34
N SER A 138 -3.56 -7.69 -16.17
CA SER A 138 -3.64 -7.96 -17.60
C SER A 138 -3.84 -9.46 -17.87
N GLY A 139 -4.25 -9.79 -19.09
CA GLY A 139 -4.44 -11.19 -19.48
C GLY A 139 -3.16 -12.02 -19.36
N ASP A 140 -1.99 -11.43 -19.59
CA ASP A 140 -0.69 -12.11 -19.48
C ASP A 140 -0.29 -12.31 -18.01
N GLU A 141 -0.47 -11.31 -17.16
CA GLU A 141 -0.19 -11.44 -15.72
C GLU A 141 -1.11 -12.48 -15.06
N LEU A 142 -2.40 -12.48 -15.42
CA LEU A 142 -3.35 -13.48 -14.95
C LEU A 142 -2.94 -14.89 -15.41
N ARG A 143 -2.53 -15.05 -16.67
CA ARG A 143 -2.02 -16.34 -17.18
C ARG A 143 -0.77 -16.79 -16.45
N GLY A 144 0.16 -15.87 -16.17
CA GLY A 144 1.36 -16.14 -15.39
C GLY A 144 1.02 -16.62 -13.98
N MET A 145 0.13 -15.91 -13.28
CA MET A 145 -0.33 -16.27 -11.93
C MET A 145 -1.01 -17.65 -11.92
N LEU A 146 -1.88 -17.93 -12.90
CA LEU A 146 -2.54 -19.24 -13.01
C LEU A 146 -1.55 -20.38 -13.29
N LYS A 147 -0.49 -20.10 -14.06
CA LYS A 147 0.55 -21.10 -14.32
C LYS A 147 1.31 -21.45 -13.04
N LEU A 148 1.70 -20.45 -12.25
CA LEU A 148 2.39 -20.64 -10.98
C LEU A 148 1.50 -21.40 -9.97
N LEU A 149 0.25 -20.98 -9.80
CA LEU A 149 -0.73 -21.69 -8.95
C LEU A 149 -0.94 -23.14 -9.38
N LYS A 150 -0.90 -23.42 -10.69
CA LYS A 150 -1.01 -24.78 -11.22
C LYS A 150 0.23 -25.61 -10.87
N GLU A 151 1.43 -25.05 -11.03
CA GLU A 151 2.69 -25.72 -10.71
C GLU A 151 2.76 -26.08 -9.22
N GLU A 152 2.40 -25.16 -8.35
CA GLU A 152 2.34 -25.39 -6.89
C GLU A 152 1.29 -26.44 -6.51
N TYR A 153 0.08 -26.35 -7.07
CA TYR A 153 -0.95 -27.35 -6.84
C TYR A 153 -0.48 -28.75 -7.25
N LEU A 154 0.22 -28.86 -8.39
CA LEU A 154 0.78 -30.11 -8.87
C LEU A 154 1.93 -30.60 -8.01
N ALA A 155 2.77 -29.74 -7.46
CA ALA A 155 3.86 -30.14 -6.57
C ALA A 155 3.33 -30.91 -5.34
N VAL A 156 2.23 -30.43 -4.75
CA VAL A 156 1.62 -31.06 -3.56
C VAL A 156 0.78 -32.31 -3.90
N HIS A 157 0.16 -32.35 -5.08
CA HIS A 157 -0.81 -33.41 -5.44
C HIS A 157 -0.25 -34.46 -6.42
N SER A 158 0.99 -34.31 -6.89
CA SER A 158 1.62 -35.30 -7.77
C SER A 158 2.18 -36.45 -6.95
N PRO A 159 1.78 -37.70 -7.21
CA PRO A 159 2.32 -38.85 -6.49
C PRO A 159 3.77 -39.09 -6.94
N GLY A 160 4.74 -38.76 -6.09
CA GLY A 160 6.11 -39.29 -6.20
C GLY A 160 7.28 -38.30 -6.16
N GLU A 161 7.07 -37.00 -5.97
CA GLU A 161 8.21 -36.09 -5.67
C GLU A 161 8.44 -36.01 -4.15
N PRO A 162 9.70 -36.07 -3.70
CA PRO A 162 10.02 -35.93 -2.28
C PRO A 162 9.61 -34.54 -1.82
N ILE A 163 8.61 -34.49 -0.94
CA ILE A 163 8.24 -33.30 -0.18
C ILE A 163 9.45 -32.95 0.70
N ASP A 164 9.81 -31.67 0.79
CA ASP A 164 10.89 -31.22 1.65
C ASP A 164 10.64 -31.70 3.10
N ASP A 165 11.65 -32.29 3.75
CA ASP A 165 11.50 -32.91 5.07
C ASP A 165 11.40 -31.86 6.20
N ASP A 166 11.51 -30.56 5.88
CA ASP A 166 11.33 -29.48 6.84
C ASP A 166 9.84 -29.24 7.15
N PRO A 167 9.39 -29.41 8.40
CA PRO A 167 7.99 -29.22 8.78
C PRO A 167 7.47 -27.80 8.54
N ALA A 168 8.34 -26.77 8.52
CA ALA A 168 7.92 -25.39 8.23
C ALA A 168 7.56 -25.22 6.75
N ASP A 169 8.33 -25.83 5.86
CA ASP A 169 8.09 -25.75 4.41
C ASP A 169 6.86 -26.57 4.01
N GLN A 170 6.62 -27.72 4.67
CA GLN A 170 5.39 -28.51 4.50
C GLN A 170 4.11 -27.73 4.87
N GLU A 171 4.15 -26.93 5.93
CA GLU A 171 3.01 -26.12 6.34
C GLU A 171 2.74 -24.99 5.33
N ILE A 172 3.79 -24.35 4.82
CA ILE A 172 3.70 -23.32 3.78
C ILE A 172 3.11 -23.92 2.49
N ASP A 173 3.65 -25.05 2.03
CA ASP A 173 3.20 -25.74 0.82
C ASP A 173 1.74 -26.18 0.90
N ALA A 174 1.32 -26.75 2.03
CA ALA A 174 -0.06 -27.14 2.26
C ALA A 174 -1.01 -25.93 2.26
N THR A 175 -0.58 -24.80 2.83
CA THR A 175 -1.36 -23.57 2.87
C THR A 175 -1.51 -22.96 1.47
N MET A 176 -0.44 -22.99 0.67
CA MET A 176 -0.44 -22.50 -0.71
C MET A 176 -1.29 -23.38 -1.64
N ALA A 177 -1.22 -24.71 -1.49
CA ALA A 177 -2.08 -25.64 -2.23
C ALA A 177 -3.57 -25.43 -1.91
N ALA A 178 -3.91 -25.23 -0.64
CA ALA A 178 -5.28 -24.88 -0.23
C ALA A 178 -5.74 -23.53 -0.80
N HIS A 179 -4.83 -22.55 -0.92
CA HIS A 179 -5.13 -21.28 -1.59
C HIS A 179 -5.43 -21.49 -3.08
N ALA A 180 -4.60 -22.27 -3.78
CA ALA A 180 -4.79 -22.60 -5.19
C ALA A 180 -6.13 -23.31 -5.44
N GLU A 181 -6.51 -24.27 -4.59
CA GLU A 181 -7.81 -24.95 -4.69
C GLU A 181 -8.99 -23.99 -4.57
N ASN A 182 -8.94 -23.05 -3.61
CA ASN A 182 -9.96 -22.03 -3.43
C ASN A 182 -10.09 -21.11 -4.67
N VAL A 183 -8.96 -20.71 -5.26
CA VAL A 183 -8.94 -19.88 -6.47
C VAL A 183 -9.53 -20.65 -7.66
N PHE A 184 -9.12 -21.90 -7.88
CA PHE A 184 -9.66 -22.72 -8.96
C PHE A 184 -11.16 -22.98 -8.80
N LYS A 185 -11.61 -23.24 -7.57
CA LYS A 185 -13.02 -23.41 -7.25
C LYS A 185 -13.82 -22.14 -7.56
N MET A 186 -13.33 -20.98 -7.16
CA MET A 186 -13.96 -19.68 -7.46
C MET A 186 -14.09 -19.44 -8.97
N ILE A 187 -13.02 -19.70 -9.74
CA ILE A 187 -13.04 -19.57 -11.21
C ILE A 187 -14.05 -20.53 -11.83
N TRP A 188 -14.08 -21.77 -11.37
CA TRP A 188 -14.95 -22.82 -11.92
C TRP A 188 -16.43 -22.61 -11.57
N GLU A 189 -16.73 -22.22 -10.34
CA GLU A 189 -18.08 -21.91 -9.87
C GLU A 189 -18.62 -20.62 -10.50
N GLY A 190 -17.78 -19.58 -10.65
CA GLY A 190 -18.14 -18.36 -11.38
C GLY A 190 -18.51 -18.65 -12.84
N ARG A 191 -17.80 -19.59 -13.49
CA ARG A 191 -18.11 -20.02 -14.87
C ARG A 191 -19.42 -20.82 -14.97
N ARG A 192 -19.79 -21.58 -13.94
CA ARG A 192 -21.08 -22.29 -13.88
C ARG A 192 -22.24 -21.33 -13.64
N SER A 193 -22.07 -20.33 -12.78
CA SER A 193 -23.09 -19.30 -12.56
C SER A 193 -23.39 -18.51 -13.83
N ASN A 194 -22.37 -18.11 -14.60
CA ASN A 194 -22.54 -17.39 -15.86
C ASN A 194 -23.15 -18.22 -17.00
N ARG A 195 -23.05 -19.56 -16.94
CA ARG A 195 -23.74 -20.47 -17.87
C ARG A 195 -25.21 -20.66 -17.55
N ASN A 196 -25.59 -20.57 -16.28
CA ASN A 196 -26.99 -20.71 -15.85
C ASN A 196 -27.77 -19.39 -15.90
N SER A 197 -27.08 -18.24 -15.87
CA SER A 197 -27.68 -16.91 -16.09
C SER A 197 -27.71 -16.54 -17.57
N GLY A 198 -27.98 -17.52 -18.46
CA GLY A 198 -28.22 -17.32 -19.88
C GLY A 198 -29.33 -16.32 -20.09
N THR A 199 -28.94 -15.05 -20.10
CA THR A 199 -29.76 -13.93 -20.50
C THR A 199 -29.56 -13.90 -22.00
N GLU A 200 -30.58 -14.36 -22.73
CA GLU A 200 -30.77 -13.97 -24.11
C GLU A 200 -30.72 -12.45 -24.15
N ILE A 201 -29.63 -11.91 -24.70
CA ILE A 201 -29.61 -10.55 -25.22
C ILE A 201 -29.62 -10.75 -26.73
N SER A 202 -30.63 -10.11 -27.33
CA SER A 202 -31.19 -10.29 -28.67
C SER A 202 -30.18 -10.35 -29.82
#